data_AF-A0A7K2DGP8-F1
#
_entry.id   AF-A0A7K2DGP8-F1
#
_cell.length_a   1.000
_cell.length_b   1.000
_cell.length_c   1.000
_cell.angle_alpha   90.00
_cell.angle_beta   90.00
_cell.angle_gamma   90.00
#
_symmetry.space_group_name_H-M   'P 1'
#
loop_
_entity.id
_entity.type
_entity.pdbx_description
1 polymer ?
#
loop_
_entity_poly.entity_id
_entity_poly.type
_entity_poly.pdbx_seq_one_letter_code
_entity_poly.pdbx_strand_id
1 'polypeptide(L)'
;MSARCWPKCTPATSGSARSDRSWAPTPVRACWAWRTRFQRLRPICWEPVSIRDDLDDARLTRAAQAGDRRALEQLLRLHHDQIHAICRRLAGNDADGQDATQEALIAIVRGLPHFHGKAKFSTWAYRVATNAALDELRRRSRRPVPTVIDASDRFAGTATADDSTAVVARLDFDAALAQLPEEFRAPVVLRDVAGCDYAEIGSILRIPAGTVRSRIARGRARLAAAMRANGGNHHDAAERRNDEASNHE
;
A
#
# COMPACT_ATOMS: atom_id res chain seq x y z
N MET A 1 -36.29 -45.04 -45.09
CA MET A 1 -36.81 -44.66 -43.75
C MET A 1 -36.60 -43.17 -43.54
N SER A 2 -37.62 -42.56 -42.97
CA SER A 2 -38.01 -41.15 -43.00
C SER A 2 -36.97 -40.06 -42.70
N ALA A 3 -37.16 -38.98 -43.46
CA ALA A 3 -36.76 -37.61 -43.24
C ALA A 3 -37.24 -37.00 -41.91
N ARG A 4 -36.58 -35.91 -41.50
CA ARG A 4 -37.14 -34.65 -40.96
C ARG A 4 -35.96 -33.65 -40.78
N CYS A 5 -35.74 -32.68 -41.66
CA CYS A 5 -36.40 -31.36 -41.81
C CYS A 5 -36.24 -30.43 -40.59
N TRP A 6 -35.29 -29.47 -40.71
CA TRP A 6 -35.35 -27.99 -40.59
C TRP A 6 -36.29 -27.31 -39.55
N PRO A 7 -35.99 -26.09 -39.04
CA PRO A 7 -35.41 -25.00 -39.85
C PRO A 7 -34.36 -24.07 -39.22
N LYS A 8 -33.58 -23.49 -40.15
CA LYS A 8 -32.94 -22.19 -40.04
C LYS A 8 -34.02 -21.09 -40.05
N CYS A 9 -33.91 -20.10 -39.18
CA CYS A 9 -34.68 -18.86 -39.28
C CYS A 9 -33.92 -17.84 -40.16
N THR A 10 -34.58 -17.38 -41.23
CA THR A 10 -34.26 -16.17 -42.01
C THR A 10 -35.28 -15.07 -41.68
N PRO A 11 -35.02 -13.80 -42.07
CA PRO A 11 -35.42 -12.61 -41.32
C PRO A 11 -36.78 -12.05 -41.74
N ALA A 12 -37.41 -11.29 -40.85
CA ALA A 12 -38.52 -10.41 -41.17
C ALA A 12 -38.26 -9.00 -40.62
N THR A 13 -38.48 -8.04 -41.50
CA THR A 13 -38.15 -6.61 -41.41
C THR A 13 -39.32 -5.82 -40.81
N SER A 14 -38.95 -4.70 -40.18
CA SER A 14 -39.71 -3.45 -39.95
C SER A 14 -40.91 -3.42 -38.98
N GLY A 15 -40.72 -2.62 -37.94
CA GLY A 15 -41.75 -2.01 -37.10
C GLY A 15 -41.12 -0.91 -36.24
N SER A 16 -41.08 0.29 -36.79
CA SER A 16 -40.51 1.52 -36.21
C SER A 16 -41.28 2.00 -34.97
N ALA A 17 -40.55 2.52 -33.96
CA ALA A 17 -40.53 3.95 -33.61
C ALA A 17 -40.31 4.19 -32.10
N ARG A 18 -39.36 5.10 -31.81
CA ARG A 18 -39.17 5.90 -30.58
C ARG A 18 -38.83 5.09 -29.32
N SER A 19 -37.97 5.49 -28.40
CA SER A 19 -37.22 6.70 -28.02
C SER A 19 -36.65 6.27 -26.66
N ASP A 20 -35.57 6.73 -26.07
CA ASP A 20 -34.63 7.80 -26.30
C ASP A 20 -33.42 7.38 -25.46
N ARG A 21 -32.23 7.71 -25.92
CA ARG A 21 -30.99 7.45 -25.19
C ARG A 21 -30.93 8.41 -24.02
N SER A 22 -30.91 7.91 -22.79
CA SER A 22 -30.49 8.71 -21.63
C SER A 22 -29.62 7.89 -20.68
N TRP A 23 -28.49 7.40 -21.20
CA TRP A 23 -27.32 7.18 -20.34
C TRP A 23 -26.66 8.53 -20.11
N ALA A 24 -27.15 9.23 -19.08
CA ALA A 24 -26.53 10.44 -18.58
C ALA A 24 -25.15 10.08 -17.98
N PRO A 25 -24.05 10.71 -18.41
CA PRO A 25 -22.77 10.59 -17.73
C PRO A 25 -22.83 11.38 -16.43
N THR A 26 -22.71 10.70 -15.28
CA THR A 26 -22.53 11.38 -13.99
C THR A 26 -21.15 12.06 -13.95
N PRO A 27 -21.05 13.28 -13.39
CA PRO A 27 -19.93 14.17 -13.63
C PRO A 27 -18.68 13.76 -12.83
N VAL A 28 -17.59 13.51 -13.56
CA VAL A 28 -16.21 13.19 -13.10
C VAL A 28 -15.51 14.35 -12.36
N ARG A 29 -16.27 15.32 -11.82
CA ARG A 29 -15.72 16.60 -11.31
C ARG A 29 -15.15 16.54 -9.88
N ALA A 30 -15.36 15.44 -9.15
CA ALA A 30 -14.71 15.23 -7.85
C ALA A 30 -13.25 14.73 -7.95
N CYS A 31 -12.80 14.31 -9.14
CA CYS A 31 -11.45 13.75 -9.34
C CYS A 31 -10.36 14.83 -9.44
N TRP A 32 -10.73 16.06 -9.82
CA TRP A 32 -9.78 17.16 -10.02
C TRP A 32 -9.55 18.03 -8.77
N ALA A 33 -10.43 17.96 -7.78
CA ALA A 33 -10.31 18.74 -6.54
C ALA A 33 -9.30 18.17 -5.52
N TRP A 34 -8.79 16.95 -5.73
CA TRP A 34 -7.81 16.31 -4.84
C TRP A 34 -6.39 16.92 -5.00
N ARG A 35 -6.08 17.51 -6.16
CA ARG A 35 -4.74 18.03 -6.48
C ARG A 35 -4.44 19.41 -5.87
N THR A 36 -5.46 20.20 -5.51
CA THR A 36 -5.29 21.62 -5.10
C THR A 36 -5.45 21.90 -3.62
N ARG A 37 -6.02 20.99 -2.81
CA ARG A 37 -6.14 21.19 -1.35
C ARG A 37 -5.11 20.45 -0.51
N PHE A 38 -4.52 19.38 -1.05
CA PHE A 38 -3.50 18.57 -0.36
C PHE A 38 -2.05 19.04 -0.58
N GLN A 39 -1.81 20.06 -1.41
CA GLN A 39 -0.47 20.64 -1.58
C GLN A 39 -0.02 21.54 -0.41
N ARG A 40 -0.93 21.94 0.49
CA ARG A 40 -0.62 22.84 1.62
C ARG A 40 -0.45 22.15 2.98
N LEU A 41 -0.59 20.82 3.04
CA LEU A 41 -0.20 20.01 4.20
C LEU A 41 0.96 19.09 3.80
N ARG A 42 2.07 19.70 3.37
CA ARG A 42 3.38 19.03 3.37
C ARG A 42 4.06 19.27 4.73
N PRO A 43 3.78 18.42 5.74
CA PRO A 43 4.82 18.07 6.69
C PRO A 43 4.92 16.55 6.77
N ILE A 44 5.12 15.88 5.64
CA ILE A 44 5.76 14.57 5.65
C ILE A 44 6.71 14.58 4.46
N CYS A 45 7.87 15.18 4.66
CA CYS A 45 9.03 14.91 3.84
C CYS A 45 9.33 13.42 4.00
N TRP A 46 8.68 12.58 3.20
CA TRP A 46 9.38 11.43 2.68
C TRP A 46 10.30 12.05 1.64
N GLU A 47 11.60 12.10 1.94
CA GLU A 47 12.54 12.26 0.84
C GLU A 47 12.20 11.17 -0.16
N PRO A 48 11.97 11.52 -1.44
CA PRO A 48 11.91 10.51 -2.46
C PRO A 48 13.23 9.78 -2.40
N VAL A 49 13.23 8.56 -1.86
CA VAL A 49 14.37 7.66 -1.97
C VAL A 49 14.70 7.66 -3.45
N SER A 50 15.87 8.24 -3.71
CA SER A 50 16.53 8.49 -4.98
C SER A 50 15.90 7.79 -6.16
N ILE A 51 15.77 8.49 -7.30
CA ILE A 51 15.69 7.86 -8.62
C ILE A 51 16.71 6.70 -8.61
N ARG A 52 16.20 5.47 -8.44
CA ARG A 52 17.04 4.30 -8.20
C ARG A 52 17.67 3.98 -9.54
N ASP A 53 18.99 3.91 -9.60
CA ASP A 53 19.66 3.62 -10.86
C ASP A 53 19.47 2.13 -11.18
N ASP A 54 18.44 1.84 -11.99
CA ASP A 54 18.09 0.49 -12.43
C ASP A 54 19.31 -0.25 -13.04
N LEU A 55 20.30 0.50 -13.56
CA LEU A 55 21.54 -0.06 -14.10
C LEU A 55 22.46 -0.63 -13.01
N ASP A 56 22.54 0.03 -11.85
CA ASP A 56 23.34 -0.45 -10.72
C ASP A 56 22.69 -1.68 -10.09
N ASP A 57 21.36 -1.67 -9.92
CA ASP A 57 20.59 -2.84 -9.47
C ASP A 57 20.85 -4.06 -10.37
N ALA A 58 20.80 -3.87 -11.69
CA ALA A 58 21.03 -4.97 -12.65
C ALA A 58 22.47 -5.50 -12.60
N ARG A 59 23.46 -4.62 -12.40
CA ARG A 59 24.88 -5.00 -12.25
C ARG A 59 25.10 -5.78 -10.96
N LEU A 60 24.62 -5.27 -9.83
CA LEU A 60 24.71 -5.92 -8.53
C LEU A 60 23.98 -7.27 -8.53
N THR A 61 22.80 -7.34 -9.16
CA THR A 61 22.04 -8.59 -9.33
C THR A 61 22.87 -9.65 -10.05
N ARG A 62 23.47 -9.32 -11.19
CA ARG A 62 24.29 -10.29 -11.96
C ARG A 62 25.52 -10.76 -11.17
N ALA A 63 26.21 -9.84 -10.50
CA ALA A 63 27.36 -10.19 -9.67
C ALA A 63 26.97 -11.08 -8.48
N ALA A 64 25.86 -10.76 -7.81
CA ALA A 64 25.31 -11.57 -6.72
C ALA A 64 24.91 -12.98 -7.20
N GLN A 65 24.31 -13.10 -8.38
CA GLN A 65 23.98 -14.39 -9.01
C GLN A 65 25.24 -15.21 -9.37
N ALA A 66 26.35 -14.54 -9.69
CA ALA A 66 27.64 -15.18 -9.91
C ALA A 66 28.38 -15.56 -8.61
N GLY A 67 27.79 -15.31 -7.44
CA GLY A 67 28.35 -15.67 -6.14
C GLY A 67 29.11 -14.54 -5.42
N ASP A 68 29.11 -13.31 -5.95
CA ASP A 68 29.71 -12.17 -5.25
C ASP A 68 28.88 -11.77 -4.02
N ARG A 69 29.37 -12.16 -2.85
CA ARG A 69 28.73 -11.86 -1.56
C ARG A 69 28.64 -10.36 -1.28
N ARG A 70 29.62 -9.55 -1.70
CA ARG A 70 29.60 -8.10 -1.47
C ARG A 70 28.54 -7.44 -2.31
N ALA A 71 28.39 -7.86 -3.57
CA ALA A 71 27.34 -7.37 -4.45
C ALA A 71 25.95 -7.71 -3.89
N LEU A 72 25.76 -8.93 -3.38
CA LEU A 72 24.50 -9.32 -2.72
C LEU A 72 24.20 -8.42 -1.51
N GLU A 73 25.17 -8.24 -0.63
CA GLU A 73 25.00 -7.45 0.59
C GLU A 73 24.70 -5.98 0.27
N GLN A 74 25.37 -5.41 -0.73
CA GLN A 74 25.08 -4.06 -1.22
C GLN A 74 23.66 -3.97 -1.79
N LEU A 75 23.26 -4.92 -2.65
CA LEU A 75 21.92 -4.97 -3.21
C LEU A 75 20.84 -5.03 -2.12
N LEU A 76 21.02 -5.91 -1.12
CA LEU A 76 20.07 -6.02 0.00
C LEU A 76 20.00 -4.74 0.83
N ARG A 77 21.14 -4.11 1.15
CA ARG A 77 21.18 -2.84 1.89
C ARG A 77 20.44 -1.74 1.15
N LEU A 78 20.62 -1.62 -0.16
CA LEU A 78 19.97 -0.60 -0.99
C LEU A 78 18.44 -0.70 -0.95
N HIS A 79 17.89 -1.91 -0.79
CA HIS A 79 16.45 -2.13 -0.80
C HIS A 79 15.85 -2.38 0.59
N HIS A 80 16.68 -2.58 1.62
CA HIS A 80 16.25 -2.95 2.97
C HIS A 80 15.19 -1.99 3.52
N ASP A 81 15.48 -0.69 3.53
CA ASP A 81 14.59 0.29 4.17
C ASP A 81 13.23 0.36 3.48
N GLN A 82 13.21 0.24 2.16
CA GLN A 82 11.97 0.21 1.40
C GLN A 82 11.19 -1.07 1.63
N ILE A 83 11.86 -2.23 1.67
CA ILE A 83 11.24 -3.52 1.98
C ILE A 83 10.62 -3.47 3.38
N HIS A 84 11.38 -3.01 4.38
CA HIS A 84 10.92 -2.86 5.74
C HIS A 84 9.73 -1.89 5.84
N ALA A 85 9.79 -0.75 5.16
CA ALA A 85 8.71 0.23 5.11
C ALA A 85 7.41 -0.32 4.51
N ILE A 86 7.51 -1.22 3.53
CA ILE A 86 6.36 -1.94 2.96
C ILE A 86 5.84 -2.96 3.97
N CYS A 87 6.70 -3.83 4.48
CA CYS A 87 6.35 -4.91 5.40
C CYS A 87 5.66 -4.38 6.67
N ARG A 88 6.27 -3.39 7.34
CA ARG A 88 5.71 -2.74 8.54
C ARG A 88 4.29 -2.23 8.30
N ARG A 89 4.06 -1.52 7.20
CA ARG A 89 2.75 -0.90 6.91
C ARG A 89 1.70 -1.90 6.47
N LEU A 90 2.10 -2.98 5.79
CA LEU A 90 1.18 -4.05 5.44
C LEU A 90 0.78 -4.87 6.67
N ALA A 91 1.75 -5.20 7.52
CA ALA A 91 1.55 -5.94 8.76
C ALA A 91 0.81 -5.12 9.84
N GLY A 92 0.97 -3.79 9.82
CA GLY A 92 0.25 -2.84 10.68
C GLY A 92 0.86 -2.64 12.07
N ASN A 93 2.06 -3.18 12.33
CA ASN A 93 2.85 -2.95 13.55
C ASN A 93 4.32 -3.31 13.31
N ASP A 94 5.18 -2.92 14.24
CA ASP A 94 6.63 -3.05 14.11
C ASP A 94 7.13 -4.49 14.24
N ALA A 95 6.63 -5.25 15.21
CA ALA A 95 7.08 -6.63 15.45
C ALA A 95 6.80 -7.52 14.22
N ASP A 96 5.53 -7.59 13.79
CA ASP A 96 5.15 -8.36 12.61
C ASP A 96 5.84 -7.80 11.34
N GLY A 97 6.08 -6.48 11.29
CA GLY A 97 6.81 -5.83 10.21
C GLY A 97 8.25 -6.31 10.06
N GLN A 98 8.95 -6.46 11.19
CA GLN A 98 10.33 -6.96 11.25
C GLN A 98 10.39 -8.44 10.85
N ASP A 99 9.48 -9.27 11.38
CA ASP A 99 9.38 -10.69 11.04
C ASP A 99 9.13 -10.88 9.53
N ALA A 100 8.16 -10.15 8.97
CA ALA A 100 7.89 -10.17 7.53
C ALA A 100 9.07 -9.68 6.69
N THR A 101 9.82 -8.68 7.17
CA THR A 101 11.02 -8.17 6.48
C THR A 101 12.11 -9.22 6.43
N GLN A 102 12.36 -9.89 7.55
CA GLN A 102 13.37 -10.95 7.63
C GLN A 102 13.01 -12.09 6.67
N GLU A 103 11.78 -12.57 6.70
CA GLU A 103 11.30 -13.63 5.81
C GLU A 103 11.40 -13.20 4.33
N ALA A 104 11.05 -11.96 4.03
CA ALA A 104 11.19 -11.40 2.68
C ALA A 104 12.66 -11.40 2.20
N LEU A 105 13.60 -10.95 3.03
CA LEU A 105 15.02 -10.92 2.67
C LEU A 105 15.58 -12.33 2.47
N ILE A 106 15.22 -13.28 3.33
CA ILE A 106 15.59 -14.70 3.17
C ILE A 106 15.04 -15.26 1.85
N ALA A 107 13.76 -15.00 1.56
CA ALA A 107 13.12 -15.44 0.32
C ALA A 107 13.74 -14.77 -0.92
N ILE A 108 14.14 -13.50 -0.83
CA ILE A 108 14.88 -12.79 -1.88
C ILE A 108 16.23 -13.47 -2.13
N VAL A 109 17.03 -13.72 -1.09
CA VAL A 109 18.33 -14.38 -1.24
C VAL A 109 18.19 -15.76 -1.88
N ARG A 110 17.23 -16.56 -1.42
CA ARG A 110 16.94 -17.90 -1.97
C ARG A 110 16.42 -17.86 -3.40
N GLY A 111 15.63 -16.83 -3.74
CA GLY A 111 15.02 -16.66 -5.05
C GLY A 111 15.94 -16.01 -6.09
N LEU A 112 16.97 -15.28 -5.65
CA LEU A 112 17.84 -14.48 -6.51
C LEU A 112 18.49 -15.29 -7.66
N PRO A 113 19.00 -16.52 -7.46
CA PRO A 113 19.56 -17.31 -8.56
C PRO A 113 18.58 -17.60 -9.71
N HIS A 114 17.27 -17.58 -9.43
CA HIS A 114 16.21 -17.86 -10.39
C HIS A 114 15.56 -16.58 -10.95
N PHE A 115 16.06 -15.40 -10.58
CA PHE A 115 15.54 -14.14 -11.08
C PHE A 115 16.09 -13.81 -12.47
N HIS A 116 15.23 -13.86 -13.49
CA HIS A 116 15.63 -13.71 -14.90
C HIS A 116 15.56 -12.27 -15.45
N GLY A 117 15.41 -11.24 -14.60
CA GLY A 117 15.43 -9.84 -15.06
C GLY A 117 14.29 -9.40 -15.99
N LYS A 118 13.18 -10.16 -16.06
CA LYS A 118 11.99 -9.79 -16.87
C LYS A 118 11.26 -8.53 -16.36
N ALA A 119 11.53 -8.15 -15.12
CA ALA A 119 11.09 -6.92 -14.47
C ALA A 119 12.29 -6.34 -13.71
N LYS A 120 12.17 -5.13 -13.20
CA LYS A 120 13.17 -4.56 -12.28
C LYS A 120 13.31 -5.45 -11.04
N PHE A 121 14.52 -5.51 -10.48
CA PHE A 121 14.77 -6.23 -9.23
C PHE A 121 13.84 -5.72 -8.12
N SER A 122 13.72 -4.39 -7.98
CA SER A 122 12.83 -3.74 -7.01
C SER A 122 11.38 -4.21 -7.12
N THR A 123 10.80 -4.27 -8.32
CA THR A 123 9.43 -4.78 -8.53
C THR A 123 9.27 -6.23 -8.06
N TRP A 124 10.25 -7.09 -8.39
CA TRP A 124 10.24 -8.48 -7.95
C TRP A 124 10.40 -8.61 -6.44
N ALA A 125 11.35 -7.88 -5.84
CA ALA A 125 11.59 -7.86 -4.41
C ALA A 125 10.37 -7.34 -3.63
N TYR A 126 9.68 -6.31 -4.12
CA TYR A 126 8.45 -5.80 -3.49
C TYR A 126 7.29 -6.78 -3.59
N ARG A 127 7.26 -7.63 -4.62
CA ARG A 127 6.31 -8.74 -4.67
C ARG A 127 6.60 -9.76 -3.57
N VAL A 128 7.87 -10.13 -3.38
CA VAL A 128 8.27 -11.05 -2.30
C VAL A 128 7.94 -10.45 -0.93
N ALA A 129 8.28 -9.18 -0.70
CA ALA A 129 8.00 -8.45 0.53
C ALA A 129 6.50 -8.34 0.82
N THR A 130 5.70 -8.01 -0.20
CA THR A 130 4.25 -7.93 -0.07
C THR A 130 3.67 -9.28 0.33
N ASN A 131 4.10 -10.37 -0.32
CA ASN A 131 3.61 -11.70 0.05
C ASN A 131 3.98 -12.08 1.48
N ALA A 132 5.23 -11.88 1.89
CA ALA A 132 5.69 -12.17 3.24
C ALA A 132 4.87 -11.41 4.31
N ALA A 133 4.61 -10.13 4.08
CA ALA A 133 3.81 -9.32 5.01
C ALA A 133 2.34 -9.73 5.08
N LEU A 134 1.75 -10.15 3.96
CA LEU A 134 0.38 -10.65 3.95
C LEU A 134 0.25 -12.02 4.60
N ASP A 135 1.27 -12.88 4.44
CA ASP A 135 1.31 -14.20 5.08
C ASP A 135 1.52 -14.08 6.60
N GLU A 136 2.34 -13.14 7.05
CA GLU A 136 2.45 -12.74 8.47
C GLU A 136 1.11 -12.31 9.04
N LEU A 137 0.44 -11.36 8.39
CA LEU A 137 -0.87 -10.85 8.83
C LEU A 137 -1.92 -11.97 8.96
N ARG A 138 -1.93 -12.92 8.01
CA ARG A 138 -2.83 -14.08 8.03
C ARG A 138 -2.47 -15.07 9.13
N ARG A 139 -1.19 -15.27 9.41
CA ARG A 139 -0.70 -16.15 10.49
C ARG A 139 -1.06 -15.58 11.85
N ARG A 140 -0.85 -14.28 12.09
CA ARG A 140 -1.30 -13.60 13.31
C ARG A 140 -2.80 -13.78 13.57
N SER A 141 -3.62 -13.57 12.54
CA SER A 141 -5.08 -13.76 12.64
C SER A 141 -5.50 -15.17 13.07
N ARG A 142 -4.62 -16.18 12.92
CA ARG A 142 -4.88 -17.59 13.28
C ARG A 142 -4.28 -17.99 14.63
N ARG A 143 -3.47 -17.13 15.26
CA ARG A 143 -2.83 -17.43 16.55
C ARG A 143 -3.83 -17.12 17.68
N PRO A 144 -4.12 -18.06 18.61
CA PRO A 144 -4.91 -17.75 19.79
C PRO A 144 -4.16 -16.69 20.60
N VAL A 145 -4.78 -15.53 20.79
CA VAL A 145 -4.21 -14.39 21.51
C VAL A 145 -4.30 -14.70 23.01
N PRO A 146 -3.20 -14.84 23.76
CA PRO A 146 -3.26 -14.62 25.20
C PRO A 146 -3.60 -13.15 25.40
N THR A 147 -4.68 -12.86 26.10
CA THR A 147 -5.04 -11.50 26.54
C THR A 147 -3.91 -10.93 27.39
N VAL A 148 -3.01 -10.18 26.76
CA VAL A 148 -2.28 -9.08 27.37
C VAL A 148 -2.36 -7.94 26.37
N ILE A 149 -3.37 -7.09 26.57
CA ILE A 149 -3.38 -5.75 26.02
C ILE A 149 -2.35 -4.99 26.84
N ASP A 150 -1.17 -4.78 26.29
CA ASP A 150 -0.41 -3.58 26.62
C ASP A 150 -0.02 -2.91 25.30
N ALA A 151 -0.96 -2.11 24.80
CA ALA A 151 -0.72 -1.20 23.70
C ALA A 151 -0.04 0.06 24.25
N SER A 152 1.22 -0.04 24.65
CA SER A 152 2.00 1.13 25.04
C SER A 152 3.51 1.01 24.86
N ASP A 153 3.98 0.43 23.76
CA ASP A 153 5.35 0.72 23.30
C ASP A 153 5.40 2.13 22.69
N ARG A 154 5.39 3.12 23.59
CA ARG A 154 5.56 4.53 23.25
C ARG A 154 7.05 4.77 22.98
N PHE A 155 7.38 4.97 21.72
CA PHE A 155 8.67 5.52 21.32
C PHE A 155 8.81 6.96 21.87
N ALA A 156 9.57 7.12 22.94
CA ALA A 156 10.11 8.40 23.38
C ALA A 156 11.48 8.61 22.72
N GLY A 157 11.48 9.08 21.47
CA GLY A 157 12.65 9.73 20.89
C GLY A 157 12.69 11.18 21.36
N THR A 158 13.85 11.68 21.79
CA THR A 158 14.05 13.08 22.16
C THR A 158 13.90 13.97 20.92
N ALA A 159 12.67 14.41 20.67
CA ALA A 159 12.28 15.25 19.55
C ALA A 159 12.09 16.69 20.02
N THR A 160 12.75 17.64 19.36
CA THR A 160 12.45 19.08 19.50
C THR A 160 11.00 19.36 19.09
N ALA A 161 10.39 20.44 19.59
CA ALA A 161 8.94 20.69 19.48
C ALA A 161 8.31 20.55 18.07
N ASP A 162 9.06 20.83 17.00
CA ASP A 162 8.63 20.68 15.60
C ASP A 162 8.60 19.20 15.11
N ASP A 163 9.50 18.36 15.65
CA ASP A 163 9.61 16.94 15.32
C ASP A 163 8.52 16.11 16.03
N SER A 164 8.05 16.59 17.19
CA SER A 164 6.94 15.96 17.92
C SER A 164 5.64 15.95 17.10
N THR A 165 5.31 17.04 16.39
CA THR A 165 4.10 17.10 15.55
C THR A 165 4.20 16.20 14.32
N ALA A 166 5.38 16.11 13.70
CA ALA A 166 5.61 15.23 12.55
C ALA A 166 5.56 13.73 12.95
N VAL A 167 6.09 13.39 14.12
CA VAL A 167 6.01 12.03 14.69
C VAL A 167 4.56 11.65 14.98
N VAL A 168 3.78 12.52 15.63
CA VAL A 168 2.35 12.26 15.89
C VAL A 168 1.57 12.07 14.59
N ALA A 169 1.77 12.93 13.59
CA ALA A 169 1.11 12.79 12.29
C ALA A 169 1.47 11.48 11.56
N ARG A 170 2.71 10.99 11.71
CA ARG A 170 3.15 9.70 11.16
C ARG A 170 2.51 8.52 11.88
N LEU A 171 2.42 8.57 13.22
CA LEU A 171 1.76 7.54 14.02
C LEU A 171 0.27 7.44 13.68
N ASP A 172 -0.41 8.58 13.52
CA ASP A 172 -1.82 8.62 13.09
C ASP A 172 -2.01 8.02 11.70
N PHE A 173 -1.09 8.29 10.78
CA PHE A 173 -1.12 7.73 9.43
C PHE A 173 -0.93 6.21 9.43
N ASP A 174 0.09 5.70 10.12
CA ASP A 174 0.37 4.26 10.17
C ASP A 174 -0.78 3.52 10.91
N ALA A 175 -1.34 4.09 11.98
CA ALA A 175 -2.51 3.56 12.68
C ALA A 175 -3.76 3.56 11.77
N ALA A 176 -4.01 4.64 11.02
CA ALA A 176 -5.13 4.70 10.11
C ALA A 176 -4.98 3.71 8.95
N LEU A 177 -3.76 3.52 8.40
CA LEU A 177 -3.48 2.49 7.40
C LEU A 177 -3.77 1.08 7.93
N ALA A 178 -3.42 0.79 9.18
CA ALA A 178 -3.66 -0.50 9.82
C ALA A 178 -5.16 -0.84 9.98
N GLN A 179 -6.06 0.15 9.88
CA GLN A 179 -7.52 -0.08 9.90
C GLN A 179 -8.11 -0.44 8.52
N LEU A 180 -7.39 -0.18 7.43
CA LEU A 180 -7.90 -0.48 6.08
C LEU A 180 -7.86 -1.99 5.82
N PRO A 181 -8.86 -2.57 5.14
CA PRO A 181 -8.75 -3.94 4.63
C PRO A 181 -7.54 -4.11 3.72
N GLU A 182 -6.91 -5.30 3.78
CA GLU A 182 -5.73 -5.70 3.00
C GLU A 182 -5.83 -5.28 1.52
N GLU A 183 -6.98 -5.54 0.90
CA GLU A 183 -7.19 -5.28 -0.53
C GLU A 183 -7.12 -3.80 -0.92
N PHE A 184 -7.28 -2.88 0.03
CA PHE A 184 -7.13 -1.45 -0.17
C PHE A 184 -5.80 -0.94 0.38
N ARG A 185 -5.34 -1.49 1.51
CA ARG A 185 -4.07 -1.13 2.14
C ARG A 185 -2.90 -1.40 1.21
N ALA A 186 -2.82 -2.60 0.63
CA ALA A 186 -1.65 -2.98 -0.16
C ALA A 186 -1.41 -2.12 -1.41
N PRO A 187 -2.41 -1.84 -2.27
CA PRO A 187 -2.23 -0.90 -3.38
C PRO A 187 -1.84 0.52 -2.95
N VAL A 188 -2.37 1.00 -1.82
CA VAL A 188 -2.03 2.34 -1.29
C VAL A 188 -0.59 2.38 -0.81
N VAL A 189 -0.14 1.39 -0.04
CA VAL A 189 1.26 1.30 0.43
C VAL A 189 2.22 1.21 -0.77
N LEU A 190 1.96 0.33 -1.73
CA LEU A 190 2.84 0.22 -2.90
C LEU A 190 2.89 1.51 -3.74
N ARG A 191 1.79 2.26 -3.81
CA ARG A 191 1.76 3.52 -4.56
C ARG A 191 2.43 4.67 -3.83
N ASP A 192 2.05 4.87 -2.57
CA ASP A 192 2.35 6.08 -1.82
C ASP A 192 3.63 5.95 -0.97
N VAL A 193 4.05 4.71 -0.69
CA VAL A 193 5.28 4.41 0.05
C VAL A 193 6.37 3.86 -0.88
N ALA A 194 6.03 2.90 -1.74
CA ALA A 194 7.02 2.28 -2.65
C ALA A 194 7.21 3.01 -3.98
N GLY A 195 6.35 3.99 -4.29
CA GLY A 195 6.43 4.79 -5.50
C GLY A 195 6.10 4.01 -6.79
N CYS A 196 5.54 2.81 -6.68
CA CYS A 196 5.29 1.95 -7.82
C CYS A 196 4.23 2.55 -8.76
N ASP A 197 4.40 2.28 -10.05
CA ASP A 197 3.39 2.60 -11.04
C ASP A 197 2.19 1.63 -11.00
N TYR A 198 1.10 1.96 -11.71
CA TYR A 198 -0.10 1.11 -11.69
C TYR A 198 0.11 -0.27 -12.31
N ALA A 199 1.01 -0.41 -13.28
CA ALA A 199 1.32 -1.68 -13.95
C ALA A 199 2.22 -2.55 -13.06
N GLU A 200 3.21 -1.96 -12.38
CA GLU A 200 4.04 -2.61 -11.38
C GLU A 200 3.19 -3.13 -10.22
N ILE A 201 2.30 -2.30 -9.67
CA ILE A 201 1.39 -2.72 -8.60
C ILE A 201 0.47 -3.85 -9.08
N GLY A 202 -0.04 -3.77 -10.31
CA GLY A 202 -0.83 -4.84 -10.91
C GLY A 202 -0.06 -6.16 -11.02
N SER A 203 1.21 -6.08 -11.37
CA SER A 203 2.12 -7.23 -11.47
C SER A 203 2.47 -7.83 -10.10
N ILE A 204 2.69 -6.97 -9.10
CA ILE A 204 2.96 -7.36 -7.70
C ILE A 204 1.74 -8.07 -7.11
N LEU A 205 0.56 -7.44 -7.18
CA LEU A 205 -0.67 -7.92 -6.58
C LEU A 205 -1.45 -8.92 -7.44
N ARG A 206 -0.97 -9.20 -8.66
CA ARG A 206 -1.60 -10.09 -9.66
C ARG A 206 -3.06 -9.71 -9.96
N ILE A 207 -3.31 -8.41 -10.15
CA ILE A 207 -4.62 -7.85 -10.49
C ILE A 207 -4.53 -6.89 -11.68
N PRO A 208 -5.61 -6.68 -12.46
CA PRO A 208 -5.61 -5.73 -13.57
C PRO A 208 -5.32 -4.29 -13.11
N ALA A 209 -4.59 -3.52 -13.92
CA ALA A 209 -4.25 -2.12 -13.62
C ALA A 209 -5.49 -1.22 -13.40
N GLY A 210 -6.60 -1.51 -14.09
CA GLY A 210 -7.89 -0.83 -13.85
C GLY A 210 -8.42 -1.07 -12.42
N THR A 211 -8.26 -2.28 -11.90
CA THR A 211 -8.61 -2.64 -10.52
C THR A 211 -7.67 -1.96 -9.53
N VAL A 212 -6.39 -1.85 -9.83
CA VAL A 212 -5.41 -1.11 -9.01
C VAL A 212 -5.86 0.33 -8.81
N ARG A 213 -6.20 1.05 -9.89
CA ARG A 213 -6.66 2.44 -9.82
C ARG A 213 -7.89 2.59 -8.92
N SER A 214 -8.89 1.72 -9.09
CA SER A 214 -10.12 1.79 -8.29
C SER A 214 -9.89 1.43 -6.82
N ARG A 215 -8.97 0.51 -6.51
CA ARG A 215 -8.59 0.14 -5.14
C ARG A 215 -7.80 1.25 -4.45
N ILE A 216 -6.86 1.90 -5.14
CA ILE A 216 -6.12 3.04 -4.59
C ILE A 216 -7.07 4.20 -4.28
N ALA A 217 -7.98 4.53 -5.20
CA ALA A 217 -8.94 5.62 -4.98
C ALA A 217 -9.83 5.36 -3.75
N ARG A 218 -10.38 4.13 -3.64
CA ARG A 218 -11.21 3.73 -2.48
C ARG A 218 -10.38 3.64 -1.20
N GLY A 219 -9.16 3.13 -1.26
CA GLY A 219 -8.25 3.04 -0.13
C GLY A 219 -7.91 4.41 0.42
N ARG A 220 -7.53 5.37 -0.43
CA ARG A 220 -7.26 6.75 0.00
C ARG A 220 -8.48 7.44 0.59
N ALA A 221 -9.68 7.20 0.05
CA ALA A 221 -10.92 7.73 0.63
C ALA A 221 -11.17 7.18 2.04
N ARG A 222 -10.96 5.87 2.25
CA ARG A 222 -11.05 5.24 3.58
C ARG A 222 -9.99 5.72 4.54
N LEU A 223 -8.75 5.87 4.08
CA LEU A 223 -7.64 6.41 4.87
C LEU A 223 -7.94 7.84 5.33
N ALA A 224 -8.42 8.69 4.42
CA ALA A 224 -8.81 10.06 4.77
C ALA A 224 -9.98 10.09 5.76
N ALA A 225 -10.91 9.14 5.72
CA ALA A 225 -11.98 9.02 6.71
C ALA A 225 -11.44 8.58 8.08
N ALA A 226 -10.56 7.57 8.12
CA ALA A 226 -9.94 7.08 9.35
C ALA A 226 -9.06 8.15 10.02
N MET A 227 -8.25 8.88 9.25
CA MET A 227 -7.43 9.97 9.79
C MET A 227 -8.26 11.12 10.38
N ARG A 228 -9.43 11.44 9.80
CA ARG A 228 -10.34 12.43 10.38
C ARG A 228 -10.96 11.96 11.69
N ALA A 229 -11.32 10.67 11.76
CA ALA A 229 -11.85 10.08 12.98
C ALA A 229 -10.82 10.08 14.12
N ASN A 230 -9.56 9.74 13.83
CA ASN A 230 -8.47 9.80 14.81
C ASN A 230 -8.13 11.24 15.21
N GLY A 231 -8.06 12.18 14.26
CA GLY A 231 -7.74 13.58 14.54
C GLY A 231 -8.79 14.31 15.39
N GLY A 232 -10.08 13.94 15.24
CA GLY A 232 -11.14 14.44 16.12
C GLY A 232 -10.95 14.00 17.59
N ASN A 233 -10.57 12.74 17.81
CA ASN A 233 -10.32 12.23 19.16
C ASN A 233 -9.13 12.93 19.86
N HIS A 234 -8.09 13.32 19.11
CA HIS A 234 -6.94 14.02 19.69
C HIS A 234 -7.22 15.49 20.01
N HIS A 235 -8.07 16.16 19.23
CA HIS A 235 -8.49 17.54 19.51
C HIS A 235 -9.35 17.60 20.78
N ASP A 236 -10.35 16.72 20.89
CA ASP A 236 -11.23 16.62 22.07
C ASP A 236 -10.46 16.25 23.35
N ALA A 237 -9.40 15.45 23.23
CA ALA A 237 -8.56 15.06 24.38
C ALA A 237 -7.55 16.16 24.79
N ALA A 238 -7.22 17.08 23.88
CA ALA A 238 -6.36 18.23 24.18
C ALA A 238 -7.17 19.38 24.82
N GLU A 239 -8.40 19.63 24.35
CA GLU A 239 -9.30 20.63 24.94
C GLU A 239 -9.66 20.29 26.39
N ARG A 240 -10.02 19.04 26.69
CA ARG A 240 -10.33 18.60 28.07
C ARG A 240 -9.18 18.79 29.06
N ARG A 241 -7.92 18.61 28.61
CA ARG A 241 -6.74 18.83 29.47
C ARG A 241 -6.50 20.33 29.73
N ASN A 242 -6.76 21.18 28.74
CA ASN A 242 -6.65 22.62 28.92
C ASN A 242 -7.77 23.18 29.82
N ASP A 243 -8.97 22.60 29.72
CA ASP A 243 -10.10 22.96 30.60
C ASP A 243 -9.85 22.52 32.05
N GLU A 244 -9.24 21.34 32.27
CA GLU A 244 -8.85 20.87 33.61
C GLU A 244 -7.70 21.69 34.21
N ALA A 245 -6.74 22.13 33.39
CA ALA A 245 -5.65 23.00 33.81
C ALA A 245 -6.11 24.44 34.13
N SER A 246 -7.10 24.95 33.40
CA SER A 246 -7.67 26.30 33.63
C SER A 246 -8.62 26.36 34.83
N ASN A 247 -9.07 25.22 35.35
CA ASN A 247 -9.96 25.14 36.52
C ASN A 247 -9.22 24.94 37.85
N HIS A 248 -7.89 24.84 37.83
CA HIS A 248 -7.04 24.67 39.02
C HIS A 248 -6.18 25.91 39.34
N GLU A 249 -6.44 27.03 38.68
CA GLU A 249 -5.82 28.35 38.90
C GLU A 249 -6.86 29.34 39.42
#